data_AF-A0A5C1A9H4-F1
#
_entry.id   AF-A0A5C1A9H4-F1
#
_cell.length_a   1.000
_cell.length_b   1.000
_cell.length_c   1.000
_cell.angle_alpha   90.00
_cell.angle_beta   90.00
_cell.angle_gamma   90.00
#
_symmetry.space_group_name_H-M   'P 1'
#
loop_
_entity.id
_entity.type
_entity.pdbx_description
1 polymer ?
#
loop_
_entity_poly.entity_id
_entity_poly.type
_entity_poly.pdbx_seq_one_letter_code
_entity_poly.pdbx_strand_id
1 'polypeptide(L)'
;MADGERPGKRYWSVVKPIWGAISICDGPDEFLQQFRLVPPATGHLFAAHWCQSEVRNGGLRQFFSNSTGVLAPEALVGFRAIGLAEWYDVLAEAMRFFGNPYPRNQSIRRRLLADYDRLQEKAEYPFSTLDDRFDAWLHSEPDRWERVADGFADGQQS
;
A
#
# COMPACT_ATOMS: atom_id res chain seq x y z
N MET A 1 -7.33 21.64 -28.58
CA MET A 1 -6.35 20.94 -27.72
C MET A 1 -7.18 20.23 -26.67
N ALA A 2 -7.30 18.91 -26.72
CA ALA A 2 -8.04 18.17 -25.69
C ALA A 2 -7.32 18.43 -24.36
N ASP A 3 -8.05 18.94 -23.37
CA ASP A 3 -7.57 19.07 -21.99
C ASP A 3 -7.45 17.64 -21.45
N GLY A 4 -6.36 16.97 -21.81
CA GLY A 4 -6.07 15.60 -21.42
C GLY A 4 -6.06 15.55 -19.92
N GLU A 5 -7.02 14.82 -19.35
CA GLU A 5 -7.21 14.79 -17.92
C GLU A 5 -5.92 14.35 -17.23
N ARG A 6 -5.48 15.14 -16.25
CA ARG A 6 -4.22 14.85 -15.51
C ARG A 6 -4.31 13.44 -14.92
N PRO A 7 -3.36 12.55 -15.21
CA PRO A 7 -3.31 11.22 -14.62
C PRO A 7 -3.46 11.29 -13.10
N GLY A 8 -4.31 10.43 -12.57
CA GLY A 8 -4.56 10.25 -11.15
C GLY A 8 -5.75 11.06 -10.62
N LYS A 9 -6.32 11.94 -11.43
CA LYS A 9 -7.46 12.77 -11.01
C LYS A 9 -8.71 11.92 -10.75
N ARG A 10 -8.95 10.85 -11.51
CA ARG A 10 -10.16 10.03 -11.39
C ARG A 10 -10.14 9.23 -10.10
N TYR A 11 -9.09 8.44 -9.86
CA TYR A 11 -9.00 7.65 -8.64
C TYR A 11 -8.91 8.54 -7.40
N TRP A 12 -8.21 9.68 -7.49
CA TRP A 12 -8.11 10.59 -6.36
C TRP A 12 -9.46 11.21 -6.00
N SER A 13 -10.35 11.45 -6.97
CA SER A 13 -11.71 11.92 -6.67
C SER A 13 -12.52 10.92 -5.83
N VAL A 14 -12.20 9.63 -5.93
CA VAL A 14 -12.81 8.55 -5.15
C VAL A 14 -12.16 8.41 -3.77
N VAL A 15 -10.84 8.55 -3.68
CA VAL A 15 -10.07 8.39 -2.42
C VAL A 15 -10.18 9.63 -1.51
N LYS A 16 -10.13 10.83 -2.09
CA LYS A 16 -10.09 12.10 -1.35
C LYS A 16 -11.20 12.25 -0.30
N PRO A 17 -12.47 11.88 -0.53
CA PRO A 17 -13.53 12.02 0.47
C PRO A 17 -13.31 11.20 1.75
N ILE A 18 -12.63 10.05 1.65
CA ILE A 18 -12.40 9.16 2.79
C ILE A 18 -11.01 9.34 3.43
N TRP A 19 -10.14 10.14 2.82
CA TRP A 19 -8.74 10.30 3.21
C TRP A 19 -8.55 10.64 4.70
N GLY A 20 -9.35 11.56 5.22
CA GLY A 20 -9.34 11.96 6.63
C GLY A 20 -10.39 11.27 7.50
N ALA A 21 -11.24 10.42 6.92
CA ALA A 21 -12.30 9.72 7.64
C ALA A 21 -11.83 8.38 8.22
N ILE A 22 -10.74 7.83 7.68
CA ILE A 22 -10.15 6.56 8.13
C ILE A 22 -8.86 6.86 8.89
N SER A 23 -8.87 6.55 10.18
CA SER A 23 -7.70 6.59 11.03
C SER A 23 -6.88 5.32 10.84
N ILE A 24 -5.65 5.52 10.39
CA ILE A 24 -4.61 4.49 10.34
C ILE A 24 -3.73 4.52 11.60
N CYS A 25 -3.87 5.55 12.45
CA CYS A 25 -2.99 5.81 13.60
C CYS A 25 -3.57 5.35 14.94
N ASP A 26 -4.90 5.25 15.07
CA ASP A 26 -5.57 4.90 16.34
C ASP A 26 -5.59 3.39 16.62
N GLY A 27 -4.93 2.60 15.77
CA GLY A 27 -4.71 1.18 15.96
C GLY A 27 -5.59 0.28 15.09
N PRO A 28 -5.39 -1.06 15.19
CA PRO A 28 -6.03 -2.01 14.28
C PRO A 28 -7.55 -2.04 14.36
N ASP A 29 -8.12 -1.96 15.57
CA ASP A 29 -9.57 -2.12 15.76
C ASP A 29 -10.34 -0.92 15.20
N GLU A 30 -9.87 0.30 15.48
CA GLU A 30 -10.45 1.53 14.94
C GLU A 30 -10.36 1.56 13.41
N PHE A 31 -9.17 1.24 12.87
CA PHE A 31 -8.97 1.13 11.43
C PHE A 31 -9.96 0.15 10.79
N LEU A 32 -10.09 -1.07 11.34
CA LEU A 32 -10.99 -2.09 10.79
C LEU A 32 -12.47 -1.68 10.91
N GLN A 33 -12.85 -1.03 12.01
CA GLN A 33 -14.21 -0.56 12.25
C GLN A 33 -14.64 0.54 11.26
N GLN A 34 -13.71 1.40 10.87
CA GLN A 34 -13.97 2.47 9.90
C GLN A 34 -13.86 1.94 8.46
N PHE A 35 -12.83 1.15 8.17
CA PHE A 35 -12.57 0.62 6.83
C PHE A 35 -13.71 -0.27 6.32
N ARG A 36 -14.36 -1.07 7.20
CA ARG A 36 -15.52 -1.89 6.83
C ARG A 36 -16.74 -1.10 6.33
N LEU A 37 -16.80 0.20 6.61
CA LEU A 37 -17.90 1.08 6.16
C LEU A 37 -17.63 1.68 4.78
N VAL A 38 -16.41 1.50 4.26
CA VAL A 38 -15.97 2.06 2.98
C VAL A 38 -16.46 1.15 1.85
N PRO A 39 -16.99 1.71 0.75
CA PRO A 39 -17.29 0.92 -0.44
C PRO A 39 -16.06 0.15 -0.93
N PRO A 40 -16.16 -1.14 -1.29
CA PRO A 40 -15.00 -1.98 -1.57
C PRO A 40 -14.01 -1.38 -2.58
N ALA A 41 -14.50 -0.86 -3.71
CA ALA A 41 -13.68 -0.22 -4.73
C ALA A 41 -12.88 0.98 -4.19
N THR A 42 -13.53 1.84 -3.40
CA THR A 42 -12.91 2.99 -2.74
C THR A 42 -11.86 2.53 -1.73
N GLY A 43 -12.16 1.48 -0.96
CA GLY A 43 -11.24 0.89 0.02
C GLY A 43 -10.00 0.29 -0.64
N HIS A 44 -10.16 -0.37 -1.80
CA HIS A 44 -9.04 -0.91 -2.58
C HIS A 44 -8.10 0.19 -3.06
N LEU A 45 -8.64 1.26 -3.65
CA LEU A 45 -7.85 2.41 -4.09
C LEU A 45 -7.15 3.11 -2.91
N PHE A 46 -7.85 3.29 -1.79
CA PHE A 46 -7.29 3.93 -0.59
C PHE A 46 -6.13 3.14 0.00
N ALA A 47 -6.31 1.84 0.21
CA ALA A 47 -5.28 1.00 0.83
C ALA A 47 -4.07 0.84 -0.09
N ALA A 48 -4.32 0.63 -1.40
CA ALA A 48 -3.27 0.53 -2.39
C ALA A 48 -2.48 1.86 -2.53
N HIS A 49 -3.17 3.01 -2.54
CA HIS A 49 -2.53 4.33 -2.59
C HIS A 49 -1.66 4.60 -1.35
N TRP A 50 -2.14 4.31 -0.14
CA TRP A 50 -1.34 4.50 1.07
C TRP A 50 -0.06 3.65 1.06
N CYS A 51 -0.18 2.38 0.68
CA CYS A 51 0.97 1.51 0.53
C CYS A 51 1.95 2.07 -0.51
N GLN A 52 1.46 2.48 -1.68
CA GLN A 52 2.28 3.09 -2.71
C GLN A 52 3.00 4.35 -2.25
N SER A 53 2.28 5.27 -1.61
CA SER A 53 2.82 6.55 -1.14
C SER A 53 3.95 6.34 -0.14
N GLU A 54 3.77 5.44 0.83
CA GLU A 54 4.81 5.14 1.82
C GLU A 54 6.03 4.46 1.22
N VAL A 55 5.83 3.48 0.34
CA VAL A 55 6.95 2.78 -0.31
C VAL A 55 7.71 3.71 -1.24
N ARG A 56 7.02 4.60 -1.97
CA ARG A 56 7.68 5.64 -2.77
C ARG A 56 8.51 6.61 -1.92
N ASN A 57 8.05 6.93 -0.71
CA ASN A 57 8.71 7.90 0.15
C ASN A 57 9.91 7.33 0.93
N GLY A 58 9.85 6.05 1.34
CA GLY A 58 10.88 5.47 2.19
C GLY A 58 10.97 3.93 2.14
N GLY A 59 10.44 3.31 1.09
CA GLY A 59 10.46 1.87 0.90
C GLY A 59 9.48 1.11 1.79
N LEU A 60 9.47 -0.22 1.63
CA LEU A 60 8.66 -1.14 2.43
C LEU A 60 8.98 -1.03 3.93
N ARG A 61 10.22 -0.71 4.31
CA ARG A 61 10.57 -0.43 5.72
C ARG A 61 9.75 0.70 6.30
N GLN A 62 9.61 1.81 5.58
CA GLN A 62 8.83 2.94 6.06
C GLN A 62 7.36 2.54 6.19
N PHE A 63 6.79 1.91 5.16
CA PHE A 63 5.41 1.41 5.18
C PHE A 63 5.12 0.51 6.40
N PHE A 64 5.94 -0.50 6.65
CA PHE A 64 5.70 -1.44 7.75
C PHE A 64 6.02 -0.87 9.13
N SER A 65 7.00 0.01 9.25
CA SER A 65 7.36 0.65 10.52
C SER A 65 6.38 1.76 10.92
N ASN A 66 5.72 2.39 9.95
CA ASN A 66 4.69 3.40 10.19
C ASN A 66 3.34 2.77 10.58
N SER A 67 2.43 3.65 10.99
CA SER A 67 1.05 3.28 11.34
C SER A 67 0.32 2.74 10.11
N THR A 68 0.64 3.26 8.92
CA THR A 68 0.21 2.77 7.60
C THR A 68 0.37 1.27 7.40
N GLY A 69 1.37 0.61 8.00
CA GLY A 69 1.48 -0.85 7.93
C GLY A 69 0.27 -1.59 8.50
N VAL A 70 -0.64 -0.93 9.24
CA VAL A 70 -1.90 -1.52 9.71
C VAL A 70 -2.77 -2.03 8.56
N LEU A 71 -2.73 -1.37 7.39
CA LEU A 71 -3.60 -1.68 6.24
C LEU A 71 -2.95 -2.60 5.20
N ALA A 72 -1.80 -3.23 5.50
CA ALA A 72 -1.11 -4.10 4.54
C ALA A 72 -2.01 -5.24 3.99
N PRO A 73 -2.85 -5.93 4.78
CA PRO A 73 -3.78 -6.90 4.24
C PRO A 73 -4.79 -6.30 3.24
N GLU A 74 -5.31 -5.11 3.51
CA GLU A 74 -6.24 -4.39 2.63
C GLU A 74 -5.54 -3.90 1.36
N ALA A 75 -4.29 -3.43 1.46
CA ALA A 75 -3.49 -3.03 0.32
C ALA A 75 -3.22 -4.22 -0.60
N LEU A 76 -2.93 -5.40 -0.03
CA LEU A 76 -2.74 -6.63 -0.79
C LEU A 76 -3.99 -7.02 -1.58
N VAL A 77 -5.16 -6.99 -0.95
CA VAL A 77 -6.43 -7.21 -1.64
C VAL A 77 -6.68 -6.13 -2.71
N GLY A 78 -6.35 -4.87 -2.39
CA GLY A 78 -6.47 -3.75 -3.31
C GLY A 78 -5.63 -3.92 -4.58
N PHE A 79 -4.34 -4.27 -4.46
CA PHE A 79 -3.49 -4.53 -5.62
C PHE A 79 -4.03 -5.65 -6.50
N ARG A 80 -4.55 -6.72 -5.90
CA ARG A 80 -5.20 -7.80 -6.66
C ARG A 80 -6.44 -7.31 -7.40
N ALA A 81 -7.30 -6.52 -6.76
CA ALA A 81 -8.53 -6.00 -7.37
C ALA A 81 -8.24 -5.02 -8.52
N ILE A 82 -7.21 -4.19 -8.36
CA ILE A 82 -6.79 -3.19 -9.36
C ILE A 82 -6.05 -3.85 -10.55
N GLY A 83 -5.60 -5.10 -10.41
CA GLY A 83 -4.84 -5.81 -11.44
C GLY A 83 -3.33 -5.56 -11.39
N LEU A 84 -2.81 -5.10 -10.24
CA LEU A 84 -1.40 -4.83 -10.00
C LEU A 84 -0.68 -6.09 -9.49
N ALA A 85 -0.48 -7.07 -10.37
CA ALA A 85 0.12 -8.36 -10.00
C ALA A 85 1.53 -8.24 -9.38
N GLU A 86 2.41 -7.42 -9.95
CA GLU A 86 3.77 -7.21 -9.41
C GLU A 86 3.73 -6.66 -7.98
N TRP A 87 2.82 -5.72 -7.71
CA TRP A 87 2.67 -5.11 -6.39
C TRP A 87 2.05 -6.06 -5.39
N TYR A 88 1.11 -6.89 -5.84
CA TYR A 88 0.57 -7.96 -5.03
C TYR A 88 1.68 -8.92 -4.61
N ASP A 89 2.52 -9.36 -5.54
CA ASP A 89 3.60 -10.31 -5.25
C ASP A 89 4.65 -9.70 -4.33
N VAL A 90 5.10 -8.46 -4.61
CA VAL A 90 6.04 -7.71 -3.76
C VAL A 90 5.51 -7.57 -2.33
N LEU A 91 4.27 -7.10 -2.17
CA LEU A 91 3.69 -6.90 -0.84
C LEU A 91 3.44 -8.24 -0.12
N ALA A 92 2.94 -9.27 -0.83
CA ALA A 92 2.74 -10.60 -0.25
C ALA A 92 4.05 -11.19 0.26
N GLU A 93 5.13 -11.06 -0.52
CA GLU A 93 6.46 -11.52 -0.14
C GLU A 93 6.99 -10.76 1.07
N ALA A 94 6.89 -9.43 1.07
CA ALA A 94 7.32 -8.61 2.21
C ALA A 94 6.51 -8.91 3.48
N MET A 95 5.21 -9.18 3.37
CA MET A 95 4.36 -9.55 4.50
C MET A 95 4.77 -10.88 5.15
N ARG A 96 5.36 -11.82 4.40
CA ARG A 96 5.84 -13.12 4.96
C ARG A 96 6.92 -12.93 6.02
N PHE A 97 7.71 -11.86 5.93
CA PHE A 97 8.69 -11.49 6.95
C PHE A 97 8.07 -11.39 8.36
N PHE A 98 6.83 -10.91 8.45
CA PHE A 98 6.15 -10.69 9.73
C PHE A 98 5.36 -11.91 10.23
N GLY A 99 5.30 -12.99 9.42
CA GLY A 99 4.59 -14.22 9.75
C GLY A 99 3.10 -14.23 9.38
N ASN A 100 2.45 -15.34 9.70
CA ASN A 100 1.03 -15.58 9.47
C ASN A 100 0.37 -16.02 10.80
N PRO A 101 -0.63 -15.29 11.33
CA PRO A 101 -1.25 -14.09 10.75
C PRO A 101 -0.32 -12.86 10.77
N TYR A 102 -0.50 -11.97 9.79
CA TYR A 102 0.22 -10.69 9.73
C TYR A 102 -0.11 -9.80 10.94
N PRO A 103 0.88 -9.28 11.67
CA PRO A 103 0.66 -8.44 12.84
C PRO A 103 0.29 -7.00 12.46
N ARG A 104 -0.98 -6.62 12.67
CA ARG A 104 -1.46 -5.24 12.48
C ARG A 104 -0.97 -4.25 13.54
N ASN A 105 -0.49 -4.73 14.68
CA ASN A 105 0.06 -3.85 15.72
C ASN A 105 1.43 -3.29 15.29
N GLN A 106 1.56 -1.96 15.27
CA GLN A 106 2.78 -1.27 14.84
C GLN A 106 4.00 -1.63 15.70
N SER A 107 3.85 -1.69 17.02
CA SER A 107 4.96 -1.99 17.93
C SER A 107 5.49 -3.42 17.71
N ILE A 108 4.62 -4.39 17.39
CA ILE A 108 5.04 -5.75 17.02
C ILE A 108 5.88 -5.72 15.74
N ARG A 109 5.41 -5.04 14.68
CA ARG A 109 6.16 -4.92 13.42
C ARG A 109 7.51 -4.25 13.61
N ARG A 110 7.54 -3.12 14.34
CA ARG A 110 8.79 -2.39 14.65
C ARG A 110 9.77 -3.26 15.42
N ARG A 111 9.29 -4.05 16.38
CA ARG A 111 10.12 -4.99 17.11
C ARG A 111 10.72 -6.05 16.18
N LEU A 112 9.92 -6.66 15.31
CA LEU A 112 10.41 -7.68 14.36
C LEU A 112 11.49 -7.12 13.41
N LEU A 113 11.29 -5.90 12.91
CA LEU A 113 12.29 -5.20 12.11
C LEU A 113 13.58 -4.94 12.89
N ALA A 114 13.46 -4.43 14.13
CA ALA A 114 14.62 -4.15 14.98
C ALA A 114 15.36 -5.43 15.42
N ASP A 115 14.63 -6.52 15.67
CA ASP A 115 15.21 -7.81 16.01
C ASP A 115 15.98 -8.39 14.80
N TYR A 116 15.47 -8.23 13.57
CA TYR A 116 16.23 -8.57 12.36
C TYR A 116 17.52 -7.75 12.25
N ASP A 117 17.44 -6.42 12.40
CA ASP A 117 18.60 -5.53 12.30
C ASP A 117 19.67 -5.88 13.35
N ARG A 118 19.26 -6.33 14.55
CA ARG A 118 20.19 -6.73 15.62
C ARG A 118 20.85 -8.09 15.34
N LEU A 119 20.08 -9.06 14.87
CA LEU A 119 20.56 -10.44 14.68
C LEU A 119 21.49 -10.59 13.48
N GLN A 120 21.45 -9.62 12.57
CA GLN A 120 22.20 -9.68 11.35
C GLN A 120 23.36 -8.67 11.38
N GLU A 121 24.55 -9.11 11.81
CA GLU A 121 25.75 -8.26 11.91
C GLU A 121 26.13 -7.57 10.57
N LYS A 122 25.66 -8.10 9.43
CA LYS A 122 25.94 -7.59 8.07
C LYS A 122 24.78 -7.77 7.08
N ALA A 123 23.57 -8.14 7.50
CA ALA A 123 22.55 -8.47 6.48
C ALA A 123 22.09 -7.24 5.71
N GLU A 124 21.87 -7.50 4.44
CA GLU A 124 21.14 -6.64 3.54
C GLU A 124 19.74 -6.36 4.10
N TYR A 125 19.27 -5.14 3.86
CA TYR A 125 17.92 -4.69 4.14
C TYR A 125 16.90 -5.73 3.62
N PRO A 126 16.00 -6.29 4.46
CA PRO A 126 15.22 -7.48 4.11
C PRO A 126 14.26 -7.29 2.93
N PHE A 127 14.04 -6.03 2.52
CA PHE A 127 13.18 -5.71 1.40
C PHE A 127 13.92 -4.97 0.27
N SER A 128 15.28 -5.00 0.22
CA SER A 128 16.05 -4.28 -0.82
C SER A 128 15.60 -4.65 -2.22
N THR A 129 15.66 -5.95 -2.54
CA THR A 129 15.23 -6.47 -3.85
C THR A 129 13.74 -6.22 -4.13
N LEU A 130 12.91 -6.13 -3.09
CA LEU A 130 11.47 -5.88 -3.23
C LEU A 130 11.19 -4.41 -3.54
N ASP A 131 11.89 -3.49 -2.88
CA ASP A 131 11.84 -2.07 -3.19
C ASP A 131 12.39 -1.79 -4.60
N ASP A 132 13.45 -2.49 -5.03
CA ASP A 132 13.97 -2.39 -6.41
C ASP A 132 12.93 -2.83 -7.46
N ARG A 133 12.21 -3.94 -7.20
CA ARG A 133 11.13 -4.41 -8.07
C ARG A 133 9.98 -3.41 -8.15
N PHE A 134 9.61 -2.82 -7.01
CA PHE A 134 8.62 -1.76 -6.94
C PHE A 134 9.04 -0.54 -7.77
N ASP A 135 10.27 -0.08 -7.59
CA ASP A 135 10.81 1.09 -8.27
C ASP A 135 10.87 0.87 -9.79
N ALA A 136 11.38 -0.29 -10.20
CA ALA A 136 11.44 -0.70 -11.60
C ALA A 136 10.04 -0.74 -12.24
N TRP A 137 9.03 -1.24 -11.51
CA TRP A 137 7.65 -1.24 -12.02
C TRP A 137 7.11 0.19 -12.14
N LEU A 138 7.31 1.02 -11.11
CA LEU A 138 6.76 2.38 -11.04
C LEU A 138 7.33 3.27 -12.15
N HIS A 139 8.62 3.09 -12.46
CA HIS A 139 9.34 3.91 -13.43
C HIS A 139 9.44 3.29 -14.83
N SER A 140 8.83 2.12 -15.08
CA SER A 140 8.85 1.50 -16.41
C SER A 140 8.11 2.33 -17.46
N GLU A 141 7.14 3.14 -17.04
CA GLU A 141 6.38 4.05 -17.87
C GLU A 141 6.05 5.32 -17.06
N PRO A 142 5.96 6.51 -17.69
CA PRO A 142 5.50 7.72 -17.01
C PRO A 142 4.11 7.49 -16.40
N ASP A 143 3.78 8.03 -15.22
CA ASP A 143 2.43 8.02 -14.62
C ASP A 143 1.71 6.64 -14.58
N ARG A 144 2.49 5.55 -14.50
CA ARG A 144 1.95 4.19 -14.64
C ARG A 144 0.93 3.85 -13.54
N TRP A 145 1.26 4.22 -12.31
CA TRP A 145 0.37 4.06 -11.15
C TRP A 145 -0.96 4.78 -11.38
N GLU A 146 -0.87 6.06 -11.73
CA GLU A 146 -2.01 6.94 -11.93
C GLU A 146 -2.97 6.42 -13.01
N ARG A 147 -2.43 5.98 -14.15
CA ARG A 147 -3.25 5.42 -15.24
C ARG A 147 -3.97 4.15 -14.85
N VAL A 148 -3.30 3.24 -14.14
CA VAL A 148 -3.92 1.97 -13.71
C VAL A 148 -5.00 2.23 -12.66
N ALA A 149 -4.72 3.11 -11.69
CA ALA A 149 -5.68 3.47 -10.65
C ALA A 149 -6.91 4.21 -11.22
N ASP A 150 -6.72 5.12 -12.18
CA ASP A 150 -7.80 5.80 -12.88
C ASP A 150 -8.66 4.80 -13.67
N GLY A 151 -8.05 3.88 -14.42
CA GLY A 151 -8.76 2.84 -15.16
C GLY A 151 -9.62 1.94 -14.26
N PHE A 152 -9.12 1.58 -13.08
CA PHE A 152 -9.92 0.88 -12.08
C PHE A 152 -11.08 1.74 -11.59
N ALA A 153 -10.85 3.01 -11.25
CA ALA A 153 -11.90 3.91 -10.77
C ALA A 153 -13.03 4.14 -11.79
N ASP A 154 -12.71 4.22 -13.08
CA ASP A 154 -13.69 4.39 -14.15
C ASP A 154 -14.50 3.10 -14.39
N GLY A 155 -13.87 1.93 -14.29
CA GLY A 155 -14.54 0.64 -14.46
C GLY A 155 -15.57 0.30 -13.36
N GLN A 156 -15.60 1.05 -12.25
CA GLN A 156 -16.58 0.88 -11.18
C GLN A 156 -17.82 1.80 -11.33
N GLN A 157 -17.82 2.68 -12.34
CA GLN A 157 -18.90 3.63 -12.61
C GLN A 157 -19.83 3.19 -13.76
N SER A 158 -19.64 1.98 -14.30
CA SER A 158 -20.43 1.39 -15.39
C SER A 158 -21.48 0.40 -14.89
#